data_AF-A0A5C9B9R6-F1
#
_entry.id   AF-A0A5C9B9R6-F1
#
_cell.length_a   1.000
_cell.length_b   1.000
_cell.length_c   1.000
_cell.angle_alpha   90.00
_cell.angle_beta   90.00
_cell.angle_gamma   90.00
#
_symmetry.space_group_name_H-M   'P 1'
#
loop_
_entity.id
_entity.type
_entity.pdbx_description
1 polymer ?
#
loop_
_entity_poly.entity_id
_entity_poly.type
_entity_poly.pdbx_seq_one_letter_code
_entity_poly.pdbx_strand_id
1 'polypeptide(L)'
;MTSSTTASEWTSADSARAQQIWDEYLRSHDVSQQQGQAVGIDPVTGHVWFGRTALDIRKQMQAAGDAVPLFFLRVGQDHYLRKGGRR
;
A
#
# COMPACT_ATOMS: atom_id res chain seq x y z
N MET A 1 28.49 12.66 -1.65
CA MET A 1 27.67 11.64 -0.96
C MET A 1 26.31 11.63 -1.63
N THR A 2 26.11 10.78 -2.64
CA THR A 2 24.83 10.62 -3.33
C THR A 2 24.42 9.17 -3.18
N SER A 3 23.65 8.87 -2.14
CA SER A 3 23.04 7.55 -1.99
C SER A 3 21.93 7.44 -3.02
N SER A 4 22.23 6.79 -4.14
CA SER A 4 21.24 6.22 -5.02
C SER A 4 20.52 5.13 -4.24
N THR A 5 19.32 5.40 -3.74
CA THR A 5 18.46 4.39 -3.12
C THR A 5 18.15 3.34 -4.19
N THR A 6 18.85 2.22 -4.13
CA THR A 6 18.48 1.00 -4.85
C THR A 6 17.01 0.73 -4.57
N ALA A 7 16.20 0.58 -5.62
CA ALA A 7 14.85 0.06 -5.47
C ALA A 7 14.97 -1.32 -4.80
N SER A 8 14.77 -1.38 -3.49
CA SER A 8 14.89 -2.61 -2.72
C SER A 8 13.96 -3.64 -3.35
N GLU A 9 14.49 -4.80 -3.71
CA GLU A 9 13.67 -5.91 -4.20
C GLU A 9 12.61 -6.21 -3.15
N TRP A 10 11.34 -6.20 -3.56
CA TRP A 10 10.23 -6.46 -2.64
C TRP A 10 10.32 -7.89 -2.11
N THR A 11 10.40 -8.05 -0.80
CA THR A 11 10.55 -9.33 -0.11
C THR A 11 9.23 -9.82 0.49
N SER A 12 9.22 -11.08 0.94
CA SER A 12 8.13 -11.60 1.77
C SER A 12 8.01 -10.87 3.11
N ALA A 13 9.12 -10.35 3.65
CA ALA A 13 9.13 -9.58 4.88
C ALA A 13 8.41 -8.24 4.70
N ASP A 14 8.55 -7.58 3.55
CA ASP A 14 7.83 -6.35 3.23
C ASP A 14 6.31 -6.58 3.20
N SER A 15 5.88 -7.70 2.63
CA SER A 15 4.46 -8.08 2.60
C SER A 15 3.93 -8.34 4.01
N ALA A 16 4.68 -9.08 4.83
CA ALA A 16 4.30 -9.35 6.22
C ALA A 16 4.25 -8.06 7.04
N ARG A 17 5.19 -7.14 6.83
CA ARG A 17 5.22 -5.86 7.53
C ARG A 17 4.05 -4.97 7.14
N ALA A 18 3.73 -4.87 5.86
CA ALA A 18 2.56 -4.13 5.39
C ALA A 18 1.24 -4.69 5.97
N GLN A 19 1.11 -6.02 6.08
CA GLN A 19 -0.05 -6.64 6.71
C GLN A 19 -0.16 -6.27 8.20
N GLN A 20 0.95 -6.32 8.94
CA GLN A 20 0.97 -5.90 10.34
C GLN A 20 0.53 -4.43 10.51
N ILE A 21 1.03 -3.54 9.64
CA ILE A 21 0.65 -2.13 9.63
C ILE A 21 -0.86 -1.98 9.39
N TRP A 22 -1.43 -2.76 8.47
CA TRP A 22 -2.87 -2.75 8.24
C TRP A 22 -3.67 -3.19 9.47
N ASP A 23 -3.26 -4.28 10.09
CA ASP A 23 -3.94 -4.82 11.28
C ASP A 23 -3.82 -3.86 12.49
N GLU A 24 -2.72 -3.10 12.58
CA GLU A 24 -2.55 -2.01 13.55
C GLU A 24 -3.45 -0.81 13.20
N TYR A 25 -3.55 -0.44 11.93
CA TYR A 25 -4.40 0.65 11.46
C TYR A 25 -5.87 0.40 11.79
N LEU A 26 -6.37 -0.81 11.49
CA LEU A 26 -7.75 -1.22 11.77
C LEU A 26 -8.12 -1.21 13.26
N ARG A 27 -7.14 -1.40 14.16
CA ARG A 27 -7.39 -1.35 15.61
C ARG A 27 -7.68 0.06 16.12
N SER A 28 -7.26 1.08 15.40
CA SER A 28 -7.34 2.49 15.83
C SER A 28 -8.23 3.36 14.93
N HIS A 29 -8.63 2.85 13.75
CA HIS A 29 -9.40 3.61 12.77
C HIS A 29 -10.64 2.83 12.34
N ASP A 30 -11.80 3.51 12.37
CA ASP A 30 -13.00 3.00 11.71
C ASP A 30 -12.89 3.22 10.20
N VAL A 31 -12.90 2.12 9.45
CA VAL A 31 -12.83 2.10 7.98
C VAL A 31 -14.15 1.66 7.33
N SER A 32 -15.25 1.64 8.07
CA SER A 32 -16.55 1.19 7.60
C SER A 32 -17.04 1.97 6.36
N GLN A 33 -16.74 3.27 6.28
CA GLN A 33 -17.10 4.12 5.14
C GLN A 33 -16.19 3.94 3.91
N GLN A 34 -15.09 3.21 4.09
CA GLN A 34 -14.08 2.95 3.08
C GLN A 34 -14.23 1.55 2.48
N GLN A 35 -15.31 0.83 2.84
CA GLN A 35 -15.60 -0.51 2.35
C GLN A 35 -15.47 -0.60 0.83
N GLY A 36 -14.71 -1.59 0.36
CA GLY A 36 -14.45 -1.81 -1.06
C GLY A 36 -13.46 -0.84 -1.71
N GLN A 37 -12.97 0.20 -1.03
CA GLN A 37 -11.87 1.02 -1.55
C GLN A 37 -10.56 0.23 -1.58
N ALA A 38 -9.66 0.60 -2.49
CA ALA A 38 -8.29 0.13 -2.50
C ALA A 38 -7.50 0.82 -1.39
N VAL A 39 -6.59 0.06 -0.80
CA VAL A 39 -5.62 0.53 0.19
C VAL A 39 -4.24 0.24 -0.35
N GLY A 40 -3.35 1.23 -0.27
CA GLY A 40 -1.92 1.08 -0.52
C GLY A 40 -1.17 1.27 0.79
N ILE A 41 -0.20 0.41 1.08
CA ILE A 41 0.56 0.43 2.34
C ILE A 41 2.05 0.40 2.03
N ASP A 42 2.78 1.34 2.60
CA ASP A 42 4.24 1.36 2.53
C ASP A 42 4.81 0.64 3.77
N PRO A 43 5.48 -0.52 3.60
CA PRO A 43 6.05 -1.27 4.71
C PRO A 43 7.23 -0.56 5.40
N VAL A 44 7.86 0.42 4.74
CA VAL A 44 9.02 1.15 5.26
C VAL A 44 8.58 2.28 6.18
N THR A 45 7.64 3.11 5.73
CA THR A 45 7.20 4.29 6.49
C THR A 45 5.97 4.04 7.34
N GLY A 46 5.17 3.01 7.04
CA GLY A 46 3.88 2.78 7.68
C GLY A 46 2.75 3.63 7.12
N HIS A 47 2.99 4.42 6.07
CA HIS A 47 1.95 5.22 5.45
C HIS A 47 0.87 4.34 4.78
N VAL A 48 -0.38 4.79 4.90
CA VAL A 48 -1.57 4.14 4.36
C VAL A 48 -2.31 5.14 3.48
N TRP A 49 -2.59 4.74 2.23
CA TRP A 49 -3.33 5.53 1.26
C TRP A 49 -4.63 4.83 0.89
N PHE A 50 -5.70 5.62 0.70
CA PHE A 50 -6.99 5.14 0.23
C PHE A 50 -7.30 5.70 -1.16
N GLY A 51 -7.95 4.88 -1.98
CA GLY A 51 -8.50 5.33 -3.25
C GLY A 51 -9.56 4.38 -3.76
N ARG A 52 -10.43 4.84 -4.67
CA ARG A 52 -11.42 3.96 -5.31
C ARG A 52 -10.72 2.83 -6.08
N THR A 53 -9.53 3.11 -6.61
CA THR A 53 -8.66 2.17 -7.32
C THR A 53 -7.19 2.35 -6.94
N ALA A 54 -6.36 1.36 -7.23
CA ALA A 54 -4.90 1.47 -7.07
C ALA A 54 -4.30 2.58 -7.96
N LEU A 55 -4.96 2.93 -9.08
CA LEU A 55 -4.54 4.04 -9.93
C LEU A 55 -4.75 5.38 -9.24
N ASP A 56 -5.84 5.54 -8.48
CA ASP A 56 -6.10 6.76 -7.73
C ASP A 56 -5.04 6.97 -6.65
N ILE A 57 -4.63 5.89 -5.98
CA ILE A 57 -3.51 5.92 -5.02
C ILE A 57 -2.21 6.34 -5.72
N ARG A 58 -1.90 5.77 -6.89
CA ARG A 58 -0.70 6.15 -7.65
C ARG A 58 -0.70 7.64 -8.05
N LYS A 59 -1.86 8.20 -8.41
CA LYS A 59 -1.99 9.64 -8.72
C LYS A 59 -1.75 10.50 -7.47
N GLN A 60 -2.27 10.09 -6.31
CA GLN A 60 -2.02 10.78 -5.04
C GLN A 60 -0.53 10.78 -4.69
N MET A 61 0.13 9.62 -4.81
CA MET A 61 1.59 9.51 -4.56
C MET A 61 2.39 10.39 -5.52
N GLN A 62 2.05 10.38 -6.82
CA GLN A 62 2.72 11.20 -7.81
C GLN A 62 2.59 12.70 -7.49
N ALA A 63 1.41 13.14 -7.02
CA ALA A 63 1.21 14.51 -6.59
C ALA A 63 2.02 14.88 -5.33
N ALA A 64 2.29 13.90 -4.46
CA ALA A 64 3.15 14.05 -3.29
C ALA A 64 4.66 13.96 -3.62
N GLY A 65 5.02 13.60 -4.85
CA GLY A 65 6.42 13.34 -5.24
C GLY A 65 6.94 11.97 -4.81
N ASP A 66 6.07 11.10 -4.31
CA ASP A 66 6.41 9.76 -3.84
C ASP A 66 6.30 8.72 -4.96
N ALA A 67 7.30 7.84 -5.06
CA ALA A 67 7.34 6.76 -6.05
C ALA A 67 7.72 5.41 -5.43
N VAL A 68 7.30 5.16 -4.18
CA VAL A 68 7.63 3.91 -3.48
C VAL A 68 6.75 2.73 -3.93
N PRO A 69 7.25 1.48 -3.85
CA PRO A 69 6.41 0.29 -3.94
C PRO A 69 5.42 0.22 -2.77
N LEU A 70 4.18 -0.21 -3.04
CA LEU A 70 3.15 -0.38 -2.01
C LEU A 70 2.58 -1.80 -2.06
N PHE A 71 2.18 -2.30 -0.89
CA PHE A 71 1.29 -3.44 -0.76
C PHE A 71 -0.16 -2.99 -0.98
N PHE A 72 -0.92 -3.70 -1.82
CA PHE A 72 -2.30 -3.32 -2.14
C PHE A 72 -3.32 -4.37 -1.68
N LEU A 73 -4.37 -3.89 -1.01
CA LEU A 73 -5.54 -4.68 -0.60
C LEU A 73 -6.83 -3.89 -0.81
N ARG A 74 -7.98 -4.50 -0.54
CA ARG A 74 -9.28 -3.81 -0.49
C ARG A 74 -9.87 -3.86 0.91
N VAL A 75 -10.45 -2.74 1.35
CA VAL A 75 -11.12 -2.67 2.65
C VAL A 75 -12.26 -3.69 2.70
N GLY A 76 -12.24 -4.53 3.74
CA GLY A 76 -13.20 -5.60 3.99
C GLY A 76 -13.13 -6.76 3.00
N GLN A 77 -11.98 -6.95 2.34
CA GLN A 77 -11.63 -8.18 1.63
C GLN A 77 -10.29 -8.70 2.16
N ASP A 78 -10.25 -9.96 2.60
CA ASP A 78 -9.06 -10.56 3.22
C ASP A 78 -7.94 -10.92 2.23
N HIS A 79 -8.08 -10.58 0.95
CA HIS A 79 -7.15 -11.02 -0.09
C HIS A 79 -6.34 -9.88 -0.72
N TYR A 80 -5.05 -10.15 -0.87
CA TYR A 80 -4.10 -9.36 -1.63
C TYR A 80 -4.44 -9.39 -3.12
N LEU A 81 -4.64 -8.21 -3.73
CA LEU A 81 -4.73 -8.10 -5.17
C LEU A 81 -3.32 -8.05 -5.75
N ARG A 82 -2.74 -9.22 -6.02
CA ARG A 82 -1.53 -9.28 -6.83
C ARG A 82 -1.84 -8.67 -8.19
N LYS A 83 -1.17 -7.58 -8.54
CA LYS A 83 -1.19 -7.05 -9.91
C LYS A 83 -0.54 -8.09 -10.82
N GLY A 84 -1.34 -9.00 -11.38
CA GLY A 84 -0.91 -9.86 -12.47
C GLY A 84 -0.52 -8.96 -13.64
N GLY A 85 0.73 -9.06 -14.07
CA GLY A 85 1.20 -8.39 -15.28
C GLY A 85 0.28 -8.75 -16.44
N ARG A 86 -0.16 -7.75 -17.20
CA ARG A 86 -0.64 -8.01 -18.56
C ARG A 86 0.50 -8.73 -19.28
N ARG A 87 0.23 -9.96 -19.75
CA ARG A 87 1.03 -10.59 -20.80
C ARG A 87 1.05 -9.68 -22.02
#